data_AF-C5J0K4-F1
#
_entry.id   AF-C5J0K4-F1
#
_cell.length_a   1.000
_cell.length_b   1.000
_cell.length_c   1.000
_cell.angle_alpha   90.00
_cell.angle_beta   90.00
_cell.angle_gamma   90.00
#
_symmetry.space_group_name_H-M   'P 1'
#
loop_
_entity.id
_entity.type
_entity.pdbx_description
1 polymer ?
#
loop_
_entity_poly.entity_id
_entity_poly.type
_entity_poly.pdbx_seq_one_letter_code
_entity_poly.pdbx_strand_id
1 'polypeptide(L)'
;PAIHFSALVGWDLIQAYCTNNAYSIQQVLKKKFYALSAVSALIKYIVSIQNIIYAPNTVKIEFRNNYNFAVIHLEAVQSLEILCSLNKALPKFSLFDVMNKCVTPLGKKFLRANLLQPLYNIQKIEDRLMCVTELIADHTLLSKLQRILRKFKYVEYIINVCPGINDYEISQQAEKNLNYLLYLKHSLEILPELNIVLSLTSCSTLQTIKSKISKDSYACIQNLISELIHKDACCNHGFTSSNLQRCFA
;
A
#
# COMPACT_ATOMS: atom_id res chain seq x y z
N PRO A 1 9.54 22.24 -20.18
CA PRO A 1 9.44 21.80 -18.77
C PRO A 1 8.46 22.64 -17.92
N ALA A 2 8.63 23.98 -17.86
CA ALA A 2 7.81 24.86 -17.00
C ALA A 2 6.31 24.85 -17.33
N ILE A 3 5.94 24.68 -18.61
CA ILE A 3 4.55 24.64 -19.09
C ILE A 3 3.67 23.57 -18.43
N HIS A 4 4.27 22.52 -17.86
CA HIS A 4 3.53 21.46 -17.19
C HIS A 4 3.20 21.78 -15.72
N PHE A 5 3.87 22.77 -15.13
CA PHE A 5 3.71 23.19 -13.74
C PHE A 5 2.75 24.38 -13.65
N SER A 6 1.45 24.10 -13.46
CA SER A 6 0.42 25.12 -13.30
C SER A 6 -0.44 24.86 -12.08
N ALA A 7 -0.51 25.81 -11.16
CA ALA A 7 -1.31 25.67 -9.94
C ALA A 7 -2.82 25.60 -10.22
N LEU A 8 -3.30 26.34 -11.22
CA LEU A 8 -4.71 26.30 -11.64
C LEU A 8 -5.09 24.91 -12.13
N VAL A 9 -4.31 24.38 -13.10
CA VAL A 9 -4.54 23.03 -13.63
C VAL A 9 -4.38 21.98 -12.53
N GLY A 10 -3.41 22.15 -11.63
CA GLY A 10 -3.22 21.26 -10.48
C GLY A 10 -4.43 21.23 -9.56
N TRP A 11 -5.04 22.39 -9.30
CA TRP A 11 -6.26 22.49 -8.52
C TRP A 11 -7.44 21.76 -9.18
N ASP A 12 -7.64 21.98 -10.48
CA ASP A 12 -8.72 21.34 -11.25
C ASP A 12 -8.57 19.81 -11.25
N LEU A 13 -7.34 19.31 -11.42
CA LEU A 13 -7.06 17.87 -11.39
C LEU A 13 -7.29 17.26 -10.00
N ILE A 14 -6.98 17.99 -8.93
CA ILE A 14 -7.32 17.55 -7.56
C ILE A 14 -8.83 17.46 -7.40
N GLN A 15 -9.58 18.44 -7.89
CA GLN A 15 -11.05 18.39 -7.83
C GLN A 15 -11.63 17.23 -8.64
N ALA A 16 -11.05 16.92 -9.81
CA ALA A 16 -11.52 15.85 -10.67
C ALA A 16 -11.27 14.45 -10.10
N TYR A 17 -10.09 14.21 -9.49
CA TYR A 17 -9.68 12.87 -9.08
C TYR A 17 -9.80 12.59 -7.58
N CYS A 18 -9.84 13.62 -6.72
CA CYS A 18 -9.83 13.41 -5.27
C CYS A 18 -11.13 12.76 -4.77
N THR A 19 -11.01 11.71 -3.93
CA THR A 19 -12.16 11.12 -3.22
C THR A 19 -12.93 12.17 -2.38
N ASN A 20 -14.24 11.96 -2.18
CA ASN A 20 -15.26 12.88 -1.62
C ASN A 20 -14.92 13.62 -0.29
N ASN A 21 -13.85 13.24 0.44
CA ASN A 21 -13.37 13.97 1.62
C ASN A 21 -12.52 15.22 1.28
N ALA A 22 -12.74 15.82 0.11
CA ALA A 22 -11.87 16.84 -0.46
C ALA A 22 -11.91 18.19 0.27
N TYR A 23 -12.96 18.51 1.04
CA TYR A 23 -13.15 19.87 1.56
C TYR A 23 -12.04 20.32 2.54
N SER A 24 -11.62 19.47 3.46
CA SER A 24 -10.56 19.81 4.43
C SER A 24 -9.20 20.01 3.76
N ILE A 25 -8.88 19.16 2.78
CA ILE A 25 -7.64 19.24 2.00
C ILE A 25 -7.66 20.46 1.07
N GLN A 26 -8.79 20.75 0.43
CA GLN A 26 -8.96 21.90 -0.43
C GLN A 26 -8.65 23.21 0.30
N GLN A 27 -9.13 23.39 1.54
CA GLN A 27 -8.83 24.60 2.31
C GLN A 27 -7.32 24.77 2.59
N VAL A 28 -6.63 23.67 2.88
CA VAL A 28 -5.17 23.69 3.13
C VAL A 28 -4.39 23.99 1.84
N LEU A 29 -4.83 23.46 0.71
CA LEU A 29 -4.12 23.55 -0.56
C LEU A 29 -4.31 24.87 -1.31
N LYS A 30 -5.39 25.63 -1.06
CA LYS A 30 -5.67 26.92 -1.76
C LYS A 30 -4.48 27.88 -1.79
N LYS A 31 -3.64 27.88 -0.75
CA LYS A 31 -2.48 28.77 -0.61
C LYS A 31 -1.14 28.09 -0.95
N LYS A 32 -1.15 26.88 -1.52
CA LYS A 32 0.05 26.05 -1.76
C LYS A 32 0.38 25.97 -3.25
N PHE A 33 0.68 27.12 -3.86
CA PHE A 33 0.93 27.28 -5.30
C PHE A 33 1.93 26.26 -5.88
N TYR A 34 3.08 26.07 -5.23
CA TYR A 34 4.10 25.13 -5.71
C TYR A 34 3.67 23.67 -5.61
N ALA A 35 2.93 23.29 -4.56
CA ALA A 35 2.41 21.94 -4.42
C ALA A 35 1.38 21.64 -5.52
N LEU A 36 0.47 22.56 -5.79
CA LEU A 36 -0.52 22.44 -6.87
C LEU A 36 0.17 22.33 -8.24
N SER A 37 1.18 23.17 -8.49
CA SER A 37 1.94 23.14 -9.74
C SER A 37 2.67 21.81 -9.93
N ALA A 38 3.26 21.25 -8.86
CA ALA A 38 3.90 19.95 -8.89
C ALA A 38 2.89 18.80 -9.15
N VAL A 39 1.71 18.86 -8.54
CA VAL A 39 0.62 17.90 -8.79
C VAL A 39 0.20 17.93 -10.26
N SER A 40 0.09 19.13 -10.87
CA SER A 40 -0.24 19.26 -12.29
C SER A 40 0.77 18.52 -13.18
N ALA A 41 2.06 18.74 -12.97
CA ALA A 41 3.10 18.10 -13.75
C ALA A 41 3.13 16.59 -13.52
N LEU A 42 2.97 16.13 -12.28
CA LEU A 42 2.95 14.71 -11.91
C LEU A 42 1.78 13.97 -12.57
N ILE A 43 0.56 14.50 -12.45
CA ILE A 43 -0.63 13.86 -13.03
C ILE A 43 -0.52 13.84 -14.56
N LYS A 44 -0.05 14.93 -15.19
CA LYS A 44 0.22 14.95 -16.64
C LYS A 44 1.23 13.88 -17.06
N TYR A 45 2.31 13.68 -16.28
CA TYR A 45 3.27 12.62 -16.56
C TYR A 45 2.62 11.23 -16.45
N ILE A 46 1.85 10.98 -15.40
CA ILE A 46 1.18 9.69 -15.18
C ILE A 46 0.20 9.39 -16.32
N VAL A 47 -0.63 10.36 -16.71
CA VAL A 47 -1.65 10.17 -17.75
C VAL A 47 -1.03 10.12 -19.14
N SER A 48 -0.16 11.07 -19.50
CA SER A 48 0.33 11.23 -20.87
C SER A 48 1.58 10.41 -21.20
N ILE A 49 2.39 10.02 -20.20
CA ILE A 49 3.65 9.29 -20.44
C ILE A 49 3.55 7.86 -19.90
N GLN A 50 2.99 7.66 -18.71
CA GLN A 50 2.80 6.31 -18.16
C GLN A 50 1.53 5.63 -18.68
N ASN A 51 0.66 6.35 -19.41
CA ASN A 51 -0.62 5.86 -19.91
C ASN A 51 -1.49 5.25 -18.81
N ILE A 52 -1.49 5.85 -17.63
CA ILE A 52 -2.32 5.45 -16.49
C ILE A 52 -3.44 6.46 -16.32
N ILE A 53 -4.68 5.98 -16.42
CA ILE A 53 -5.88 6.79 -16.21
C ILE A 53 -6.46 6.43 -14.83
N TYR A 54 -6.89 7.45 -14.09
CA TYR A 54 -7.67 7.29 -12.87
C TYR A 54 -9.12 7.63 -13.15
N ALA A 55 -10.06 6.87 -12.59
CA ALA A 55 -11.46 7.27 -12.64
C ALA A 55 -11.67 8.50 -11.73
N PRO A 56 -12.62 9.39 -12.07
CA PRO A 56 -12.96 10.53 -11.23
C PRO A 56 -13.26 10.11 -9.79
N ASN A 57 -12.87 10.94 -8.82
CA ASN A 57 -13.11 10.72 -7.38
C ASN A 57 -12.55 9.41 -6.79
N THR A 58 -11.53 8.78 -7.42
CA THR A 58 -10.94 7.52 -6.91
C THR A 58 -9.58 7.68 -6.23
N VAL A 59 -8.93 8.83 -6.39
CA VAL A 59 -7.59 9.06 -5.86
C VAL A 59 -7.67 9.67 -4.47
N LYS A 60 -7.09 9.01 -3.49
CA LYS A 60 -6.96 9.58 -2.15
C LYS A 60 -5.78 10.54 -2.11
N ILE A 61 -6.05 11.83 -1.95
CA ILE A 61 -5.02 12.87 -1.81
C ILE A 61 -4.94 13.28 -0.34
N GLU A 62 -3.73 13.40 0.21
CA GLU A 62 -3.51 13.83 1.59
C GLU A 62 -2.40 14.88 1.63
N PHE A 63 -2.64 15.98 2.34
CA PHE A 63 -1.58 16.93 2.67
C PHE A 63 -0.91 16.49 3.97
N ARG A 64 0.40 16.20 3.90
CA ARG A 64 1.19 15.74 5.05
C ARG A 64 2.26 16.77 5.42
N ASN A 65 2.31 17.12 6.69
CA ASN A 65 3.43 17.85 7.28
C ASN A 65 4.43 16.87 7.90
N ASN A 66 5.70 17.24 7.92
CA ASN A 66 6.76 16.39 8.46
C ASN A 66 6.86 16.41 10.00
N TYR A 67 6.06 17.19 10.71
CA TYR A 67 6.16 17.36 12.19
C TYR A 67 6.02 16.07 13.01
N ASN A 68 5.49 15.00 12.43
CA ASN A 68 5.31 13.72 13.12
C ASN A 68 6.57 12.82 13.06
N PHE A 69 7.58 13.22 12.31
CA PHE A 69 8.77 12.42 12.06
C PHE A 69 10.04 13.20 12.34
N ALA A 70 11.08 12.51 12.81
CA ALA A 70 12.41 13.08 12.91
C ALA A 70 12.96 13.37 11.50
N VAL A 71 13.53 14.56 11.31
CA VAL A 71 14.19 14.91 10.05
C VAL A 71 15.58 14.28 10.05
N ILE A 72 15.86 13.44 9.04
CA ILE A 72 17.18 12.86 8.82
C ILE A 72 17.75 13.46 7.53
N HIS A 73 18.91 14.08 7.63
CA HIS A 73 19.65 14.59 6.47
C HIS A 73 20.28 13.45 5.67
N LEU A 74 20.53 13.67 4.38
CA LEU A 74 21.09 12.65 3.49
C LEU A 74 22.44 12.13 3.99
N GLU A 75 23.27 13.03 4.53
CA GLU A 75 24.58 12.72 5.10
C GLU A 75 24.45 11.76 6.30
N ALA A 76 23.42 11.95 7.13
CA ALA A 76 23.15 11.06 8.26
C ALA A 76 22.62 9.70 7.78
N VAL A 77 21.76 9.65 6.75
CA VAL A 77 21.30 8.39 6.13
C VAL A 77 22.49 7.56 5.63
N GLN A 78 23.48 8.22 5.02
CA GLN A 78 24.70 7.57 4.51
C GLN A 78 25.65 7.17 5.64
N SER A 79 25.96 8.09 6.56
CA SER A 79 26.93 7.85 7.64
C SER A 79 26.46 6.78 8.62
N LEU A 80 25.15 6.65 8.82
CA LEU A 80 24.55 5.60 9.66
C LEU A 80 24.26 4.31 8.86
N GLU A 81 24.64 4.24 7.58
CA GLU A 81 24.39 3.11 6.69
C GLU A 81 22.93 2.62 6.75
N ILE A 82 21.96 3.54 6.80
CA ILE A 82 20.56 3.18 7.09
C ILE A 82 20.03 2.20 6.03
N LEU A 83 20.32 2.48 4.75
CA LEU A 83 19.77 1.73 3.62
C LEU A 83 20.79 0.90 2.84
N CYS A 84 22.03 1.34 2.82
CA CYS A 84 23.11 0.74 2.04
C CYS A 84 24.38 0.81 2.89
N SER A 85 25.18 -0.24 2.86
CA SER A 85 26.51 -0.20 3.49
C SER A 85 27.48 0.62 2.63
N LEU A 86 28.39 1.35 3.28
CA LEU A 86 29.50 2.04 2.62
C LEU A 86 30.65 1.07 2.33
N ASN A 87 30.73 -0.04 3.08
CA ASN A 87 31.70 -1.08 2.82
C ASN A 87 31.27 -1.94 1.62
N LYS A 88 31.90 -1.72 0.46
CA LYS A 88 31.63 -2.49 -0.76
C LYS A 88 31.89 -4.00 -0.63
N ALA A 89 32.73 -4.42 0.32
CA ALA A 89 32.94 -5.84 0.60
C ALA A 89 31.77 -6.47 1.38
N LEU A 90 30.96 -5.66 2.08
CA LEU A 90 29.81 -6.08 2.87
C LEU A 90 28.51 -5.35 2.42
N PRO A 91 28.10 -5.47 1.15
CA PRO A 91 27.02 -4.66 0.59
C PRO A 91 25.63 -4.96 1.18
N LYS A 92 25.49 -6.03 1.96
CA LYS A 92 24.25 -6.46 2.63
C LYS A 92 24.32 -6.31 4.15
N PHE A 93 25.06 -5.31 4.61
CA PHE A 93 25.31 -5.09 6.04
C PHE A 93 24.90 -3.69 6.50
N SER A 94 23.85 -3.15 5.89
CA SER A 94 23.21 -1.90 6.34
C SER A 94 22.25 -2.15 7.51
N LEU A 95 21.83 -1.10 8.22
CA LEU A 95 20.79 -1.21 9.27
C LEU A 95 19.52 -1.88 8.73
N PHE A 96 19.07 -1.48 7.54
CA PHE A 96 17.94 -2.10 6.85
C PHE A 96 18.15 -3.59 6.59
N ASP A 97 19.33 -4.02 6.15
CA ASP A 97 19.60 -5.43 5.89
C ASP A 97 19.55 -6.30 7.15
N VAL A 98 20.07 -5.77 8.26
CA VAL A 98 20.03 -6.43 9.58
C VAL A 98 18.58 -6.54 10.08
N MET A 99 17.84 -5.43 10.02
CA MET A 99 16.47 -5.31 10.53
C MET A 99 15.42 -6.02 9.68
N ASN A 100 15.64 -6.13 8.37
CA ASN A 100 14.62 -6.60 7.44
C ASN A 100 14.41 -8.12 7.51
N LYS A 101 13.52 -8.52 8.42
CA LYS A 101 12.94 -9.87 8.51
C LYS A 101 11.46 -9.90 8.12
N CYS A 102 11.00 -8.87 7.39
CA CYS A 102 9.62 -8.76 6.95
C CYS A 102 9.25 -9.90 6.00
N VAL A 103 8.06 -10.48 6.19
CA VAL A 103 7.60 -11.63 5.41
C VAL A 103 6.75 -11.25 4.18
N THR A 104 6.49 -9.95 3.98
CA THR A 104 5.77 -9.42 2.83
C THR A 104 6.55 -8.28 2.16
N PRO A 105 6.42 -8.09 0.83
CA PRO A 105 7.04 -6.96 0.13
C PRO A 105 6.60 -5.60 0.67
N LEU A 106 5.31 -5.44 1.01
CA LEU A 106 4.78 -4.23 1.64
C LEU A 106 5.38 -4.01 3.03
N GLY A 107 5.58 -5.07 3.82
CA GLY A 107 6.28 -4.97 5.11
C GLY A 107 7.71 -4.47 4.94
N LYS A 108 8.44 -4.97 3.94
CA LYS A 108 9.79 -4.49 3.59
C LYS A 108 9.80 -3.01 3.20
N LYS A 109 8.86 -2.57 2.34
CA LYS A 109 8.68 -1.17 1.96
C LYS A 109 8.34 -0.29 3.18
N PHE A 110 7.46 -0.78 4.06
CA PHE A 110 7.07 -0.10 5.29
C PHE A 110 8.24 0.04 6.28
N LEU A 111 9.03 -1.01 6.49
CA LEU A 111 10.24 -0.94 7.31
C LEU A 111 11.21 0.12 6.78
N ARG A 112 11.47 0.12 5.47
CA ARG A 112 12.33 1.12 4.83
C ARG A 112 11.85 2.54 5.11
N ALA A 113 10.54 2.79 4.98
CA ALA A 113 9.95 4.09 5.28
C ALA A 113 10.12 4.47 6.76
N ASN A 114 9.91 3.53 7.70
CA ASN A 114 10.08 3.79 9.13
C ASN A 114 11.53 4.12 9.52
N LEU A 115 12.52 3.50 8.87
CA LEU A 115 13.93 3.80 9.14
C LEU A 115 14.32 5.19 8.62
N LEU A 116 13.74 5.62 7.49
CA LEU A 116 14.00 6.95 6.90
C LEU A 116 13.18 8.07 7.55
N GLN A 117 12.05 7.72 8.18
CA GLN A 117 11.14 8.64 8.84
C GLN A 117 10.78 8.10 10.22
N PRO A 118 11.72 8.12 11.19
CA PRO A 118 11.43 7.70 12.55
C PRO A 118 10.34 8.57 13.15
N LEU A 119 9.49 7.96 13.98
CA LEU A 119 8.42 8.71 14.68
C LEU A 119 9.03 9.68 15.68
N TYR A 120 8.45 10.87 15.78
CA TYR A 120 8.77 11.85 16.83
C TYR A 120 7.79 11.80 18.00
N ASN A 121 6.55 11.35 17.76
CA ASN A 121 5.51 11.30 18.78
C ASN A 121 5.73 10.13 19.76
N ILE A 122 5.99 10.44 21.03
CA ILE A 122 6.30 9.48 22.09
C ILE A 122 5.18 8.45 22.26
N GLN A 123 3.92 8.88 22.33
CA GLN A 123 2.80 7.94 22.50
C GLN A 123 2.75 6.90 21.38
N LYS A 124 2.96 7.31 20.12
CA LYS A 124 3.00 6.37 18.99
C LYS A 124 4.20 5.42 19.03
N ILE A 125 5.31 5.85 19.62
CA ILE A 125 6.48 4.99 19.84
C ILE A 125 6.13 3.93 20.89
N GLU A 126 5.58 4.36 22.03
CA GLU A 126 5.15 3.45 23.10
C GLU A 126 4.08 2.46 22.63
N ASP A 127 3.08 2.92 21.87
CA ASP A 127 2.05 2.05 21.29
C ASP A 127 2.65 0.96 20.39
N ARG A 128 3.73 1.26 19.66
CA ARG A 128 4.47 0.28 18.86
C ARG A 128 5.28 -0.68 19.73
N LEU A 129 5.97 -0.15 20.74
CA LEU A 129 6.77 -0.95 21.67
C LEU A 129 5.90 -1.94 22.44
N MET A 130 4.70 -1.54 22.88
CA MET A 130 3.72 -2.43 23.51
C MET A 130 3.39 -3.64 22.62
N CYS A 131 3.12 -3.40 21.34
CA CYS A 131 2.83 -4.51 20.42
C CYS A 131 4.06 -5.38 20.14
N VAL A 132 5.27 -4.82 20.12
CA VAL A 132 6.50 -5.60 20.01
C VAL A 132 6.69 -6.49 21.24
N THR A 133 6.54 -5.93 22.44
CA THR A 133 6.64 -6.67 23.71
C THR A 133 5.65 -7.81 23.76
N GLU A 134 4.39 -7.58 23.38
CA GLU A 134 3.37 -8.61 23.30
C GLU A 134 3.75 -9.74 22.33
N LEU A 135 4.22 -9.40 21.12
CA LEU A 135 4.59 -10.41 20.12
C LEU A 135 5.87 -11.18 20.46
N ILE A 136 6.79 -10.58 21.23
CA ILE A 136 7.98 -11.28 21.75
C ILE A 136 7.60 -12.23 22.89
N ALA A 137 6.65 -11.84 23.74
CA ALA A 137 6.19 -12.67 24.86
C ALA A 137 5.48 -13.96 24.38
N ASP A 138 4.77 -13.90 23.24
CA ASP A 138 4.14 -15.08 22.62
C ASP A 138 4.71 -15.37 21.22
N HIS A 139 5.79 -16.15 21.19
CA HIS A 139 6.40 -16.62 19.95
C HIS A 139 5.45 -17.47 19.07
N THR A 140 4.46 -18.14 19.67
CA THR A 140 3.51 -18.96 18.91
C THR A 140 2.55 -18.08 18.14
N LEU A 141 2.05 -17.01 18.77
CA LEU A 141 1.24 -15.98 18.14
C LEU A 141 1.99 -15.28 17.01
N LEU A 142 3.23 -14.84 17.27
CA LEU A 142 4.09 -14.23 16.24
C LEU A 142 4.29 -15.17 15.04
N SER A 143 4.58 -16.44 15.29
CA SER A 143 4.79 -17.44 14.22
C SER A 143 3.51 -17.68 13.40
N LYS A 144 2.35 -17.75 14.06
CA LYS A 144 1.04 -17.84 13.40
C LYS A 144 0.77 -16.61 12.52
N LEU A 145 0.98 -15.40 13.05
CA LEU A 145 0.83 -14.16 12.29
C LEU A 145 1.76 -14.14 11.08
N GLN A 146 3.05 -14.46 11.24
CA GLN A 146 3.98 -14.51 10.11
C GLN A 146 3.56 -15.53 9.05
N ARG A 147 3.09 -16.71 9.45
CA ARG A 147 2.57 -17.74 8.52
C ARG A 147 1.39 -17.23 7.70
N ILE A 148 0.45 -16.53 8.34
CA ILE A 148 -0.73 -15.95 7.66
C ILE A 148 -0.31 -14.79 6.75
N LEU A 149 0.53 -13.87 7.25
CA LEU A 149 1.01 -12.73 6.49
C LEU A 149 1.77 -13.15 5.22
N ARG A 150 2.51 -14.27 5.24
CA ARG A 150 3.16 -14.85 4.05
C ARG A 150 2.19 -15.21 2.93
N LYS A 151 0.89 -15.40 3.22
CA LYS A 151 -0.13 -15.69 2.21
C LYS A 151 -0.59 -14.44 1.46
N PHE A 152 -0.41 -13.23 2.02
CA PHE A 152 -0.74 -11.94 1.39
C PHE A 152 0.32 -11.48 0.38
N LYS A 153 0.69 -12.36 -0.56
CA LYS A 153 1.73 -12.08 -1.56
C LYS A 153 1.28 -11.06 -2.60
N TYR A 154 -0.01 -11.03 -2.91
CA TYR A 154 -0.52 -10.28 -4.05
C TYR A 154 -1.08 -8.89 -3.71
N VAL A 155 -1.13 -8.52 -2.42
CA VAL A 155 -1.71 -7.23 -1.98
C VAL A 155 -0.99 -6.04 -2.61
N GLU A 156 0.31 -6.14 -2.87
CA GLU A 156 1.04 -5.06 -3.55
C GLU A 156 0.59 -4.81 -4.99
N TYR A 157 0.06 -5.82 -5.67
CA TYR A 157 -0.49 -5.68 -7.02
C TYR A 157 -1.89 -5.07 -6.98
N ILE A 158 -2.70 -5.43 -5.98
CA ILE A 158 -4.06 -4.87 -5.79
C ILE A 158 -3.99 -3.35 -5.57
N ILE A 159 -2.98 -2.86 -4.84
CA ILE A 159 -2.79 -1.42 -4.59
C ILE A 159 -2.55 -0.65 -5.91
N ASN A 160 -2.01 -1.31 -6.93
CA ASN A 160 -1.74 -0.70 -8.22
C ASN A 160 -2.94 -0.78 -9.18
N VAL A 161 -4.08 -1.30 -8.74
CA VAL A 161 -5.31 -1.30 -9.54
C VAL A 161 -5.70 0.13 -9.85
N CYS A 162 -5.67 0.47 -11.14
CA CYS A 162 -6.11 1.76 -11.65
C CYS A 162 -7.48 1.57 -12.30
N PRO A 163 -8.55 2.17 -11.76
CA PRO A 163 -9.90 1.99 -12.27
C PRO A 163 -10.18 2.76 -13.57
N GLY A 164 -9.20 3.45 -14.15
CA GLY A 164 -9.37 4.13 -15.43
C GLY A 164 -9.41 3.14 -16.60
N ILE A 165 -10.37 3.34 -17.50
CA ILE A 165 -10.48 2.61 -18.75
C ILE A 165 -9.50 3.26 -19.73
N ASN A 166 -8.53 2.49 -20.23
CA ASN A 166 -7.73 2.89 -21.38
C ASN A 166 -8.42 2.30 -22.64
N ASP A 167 -8.66 3.12 -23.66
CA ASP A 167 -9.32 2.70 -24.91
C ASP A 167 -8.48 1.73 -25.77
N TYR A 168 -7.23 1.45 -25.38
CA TYR A 168 -6.33 0.57 -26.10
C TYR A 168 -6.25 -0.82 -25.45
N GLU A 169 -6.53 -1.84 -26.26
CA GLU A 169 -6.37 -3.29 -25.99
C GLU A 169 -7.27 -3.86 -24.88
N ILE A 170 -8.58 -3.88 -25.16
CA ILE A 170 -9.65 -4.44 -24.32
C ILE A 170 -9.31 -5.83 -23.77
N SER A 171 -8.67 -6.71 -24.56
CA SER A 171 -8.34 -8.09 -24.16
C SER A 171 -7.25 -8.17 -23.10
N GLN A 172 -6.14 -7.44 -23.25
CA GLN A 172 -5.06 -7.42 -22.26
C GLN A 172 -5.49 -6.74 -20.96
N GLN A 173 -6.31 -5.69 -21.06
CA GLN A 173 -6.84 -5.01 -19.89
C GLN A 173 -7.84 -5.90 -19.13
N ALA A 174 -8.69 -6.64 -19.84
CA ALA A 174 -9.57 -7.63 -19.23
C ALA A 174 -8.78 -8.72 -18.49
N GLU A 175 -7.71 -9.25 -19.09
CA GLU A 175 -6.84 -10.24 -18.46
C GLU A 175 -6.18 -9.69 -17.18
N LYS A 176 -5.65 -8.46 -17.22
CA LYS A 176 -5.09 -7.78 -16.04
C LYS A 176 -6.13 -7.59 -14.95
N ASN A 177 -7.32 -7.09 -15.29
CA ASN A 177 -8.42 -6.87 -14.36
C ASN A 177 -8.86 -8.17 -13.69
N LEU A 178 -8.97 -9.25 -14.45
CA LEU A 178 -9.30 -10.57 -13.92
C LEU A 178 -8.22 -11.07 -12.95
N ASN A 179 -6.93 -10.92 -13.28
CA ASN A 179 -5.85 -11.28 -12.35
C ASN A 179 -5.93 -10.45 -11.06
N TYR A 180 -6.20 -9.14 -11.13
CA TYR A 180 -6.39 -8.31 -9.94
C TYR A 180 -7.58 -8.77 -9.09
N LEU A 181 -8.68 -9.15 -9.73
CA LEU A 181 -9.85 -9.68 -9.04
C LEU A 181 -9.52 -11.00 -8.34
N LEU A 182 -8.80 -11.92 -8.99
CA LEU A 182 -8.34 -13.16 -8.37
C LEU A 182 -7.39 -12.88 -7.18
N TYR A 183 -6.47 -11.91 -7.30
CA TYR A 183 -5.60 -11.51 -6.20
C TYR A 183 -6.39 -10.97 -5.01
N LEU A 184 -7.43 -10.19 -5.28
CA LEU A 184 -8.34 -9.66 -4.28
C LEU A 184 -9.13 -10.78 -3.60
N LYS A 185 -9.72 -11.71 -4.38
CA LYS A 185 -10.39 -12.91 -3.88
C LYS A 185 -9.51 -13.67 -2.89
N HIS A 186 -8.30 -14.02 -3.32
CA HIS A 186 -7.32 -14.74 -2.49
C HIS A 186 -6.99 -13.98 -1.19
N SER A 187 -6.83 -12.65 -1.27
CA SER A 187 -6.53 -11.84 -0.08
C SER A 187 -7.71 -11.79 0.89
N LEU A 188 -8.95 -11.70 0.39
CA LEU A 188 -10.18 -11.69 1.20
C LEU A 188 -10.40 -13.03 1.90
N GLU A 189 -10.13 -14.16 1.24
CA GLU A 189 -10.25 -15.51 1.83
C GLU A 189 -9.30 -15.74 3.02
N ILE A 190 -8.18 -15.02 3.09
CA ILE A 190 -7.23 -15.12 4.21
C ILE A 190 -7.65 -14.25 5.40
N LEU A 191 -8.44 -13.18 5.18
CA LEU A 191 -8.82 -12.23 6.24
C LEU A 191 -9.48 -12.87 7.47
N PRO A 192 -10.39 -13.87 7.34
CA PRO A 192 -10.97 -14.54 8.50
C PRO A 192 -9.91 -15.19 9.39
N GLU A 193 -8.95 -15.92 8.81
CA GLU A 193 -7.85 -16.54 9.57
C GLU A 193 -7.01 -15.47 10.29
N LEU A 194 -6.72 -14.36 9.61
CA LEU A 194 -5.98 -13.24 10.21
C LEU A 194 -6.75 -12.59 11.36
N ASN A 195 -8.06 -12.41 11.21
CA ASN A 195 -8.92 -11.79 12.21
C ASN A 195 -8.99 -12.64 13.49
N ILE A 196 -9.08 -13.97 13.35
CA ILE A 196 -9.07 -14.91 14.48
C ILE A 196 -7.76 -14.76 15.26
N VAL A 197 -6.61 -14.77 14.58
CA VAL A 197 -5.30 -14.66 15.25
C VAL A 197 -5.10 -13.28 15.90
N LEU A 198 -5.53 -12.20 15.25
CA LEU A 198 -5.50 -10.86 15.86
C LEU A 198 -6.44 -10.73 17.06
N SER A 199 -7.48 -11.56 17.17
CA SER A 199 -8.37 -11.56 18.33
C SER A 199 -7.68 -11.98 19.63
N LEU A 200 -6.57 -12.73 19.52
CA LEU A 200 -5.73 -13.16 20.64
C LEU A 200 -4.78 -12.07 21.15
N THR A 201 -4.64 -10.96 20.42
CA THR A 201 -3.80 -9.84 20.83
C THR A 201 -4.52 -8.93 21.83
N SER A 202 -3.80 -8.05 22.50
CA SER A 202 -4.31 -7.15 23.53
C SER A 202 -3.86 -5.71 23.30
N CYS A 203 -2.73 -5.47 22.62
CA CYS A 203 -2.25 -4.12 22.38
C CYS A 203 -3.23 -3.32 21.50
N SER A 204 -3.39 -2.04 21.84
CA SER A 204 -4.35 -1.13 21.21
C SER A 204 -4.16 -1.02 19.69
N THR A 205 -2.92 -1.02 19.20
CA THR A 205 -2.62 -0.89 17.77
C THR A 205 -3.05 -2.13 16.99
N LEU A 206 -2.77 -3.35 17.47
CA LEU A 206 -3.19 -4.58 16.80
C LEU A 206 -4.72 -4.74 16.84
N GLN A 207 -5.37 -4.34 17.94
CA GLN A 207 -6.83 -4.28 18.02
C GLN A 207 -7.45 -3.24 17.06
N THR A 208 -6.78 -2.11 16.88
CA THR A 208 -7.19 -1.12 15.86
C THR A 208 -7.02 -1.65 14.44
N ILE A 209 -6.01 -2.49 14.18
CA ILE A 209 -5.86 -3.16 12.89
C ILE A 209 -6.98 -4.19 12.71
N LYS A 210 -7.28 -4.99 13.74
CA LYS A 210 -8.38 -5.96 13.75
C LYS A 210 -9.72 -5.31 13.39
N SER A 211 -10.05 -4.17 13.99
CA SER A 211 -11.31 -3.46 13.70
C SER A 211 -11.36 -2.94 12.26
N LYS A 212 -10.23 -2.51 11.70
CA LYS A 212 -10.15 -2.06 10.29
C LYS A 212 -10.29 -3.19 9.28
N ILE A 213 -9.83 -4.41 9.60
CA ILE A 213 -9.96 -5.57 8.71
C ILE A 213 -11.32 -6.26 8.86
N SER A 214 -12.03 -6.03 9.96
CA SER A 214 -13.36 -6.63 10.24
C SER A 214 -14.52 -5.82 9.66
N LYS A 215 -14.29 -5.03 8.61
CA LYS A 215 -15.35 -4.23 8.00
C LYS A 215 -16.27 -5.09 7.14
N ASP A 216 -17.57 -4.93 7.31
CA ASP A 216 -18.60 -5.61 6.53
C ASP A 216 -18.44 -5.40 5.01
N SER A 217 -17.84 -4.28 4.60
CA SER A 217 -17.52 -4.00 3.21
C SER A 217 -16.70 -5.11 2.55
N TYR A 218 -15.81 -5.79 3.28
CA TYR A 218 -15.02 -6.89 2.71
C TYR A 218 -15.86 -8.14 2.43
N ALA A 219 -16.85 -8.42 3.28
CA ALA A 219 -17.80 -9.50 3.03
C ALA A 219 -18.68 -9.20 1.81
N CYS A 220 -19.14 -7.95 1.67
CA CYS A 220 -19.87 -7.52 0.48
C CYS A 220 -19.05 -7.71 -0.81
N ILE A 221 -17.78 -7.30 -0.80
CA ILE A 221 -16.88 -7.49 -1.95
C ILE A 221 -16.65 -8.98 -2.24
N GLN A 222 -16.47 -9.80 -1.20
CA GLN A 222 -16.29 -11.24 -1.37
C GLN A 222 -17.53 -11.92 -1.99
N ASN A 223 -18.73 -11.50 -1.59
CA ASN A 223 -19.98 -12.01 -2.15
C ASN A 223 -20.11 -11.63 -3.63
N LEU A 224 -19.87 -10.36 -3.98
CA LEU A 224 -19.88 -9.89 -5.38
C LEU A 224 -18.89 -10.66 -6.26
N ILE A 225 -17.68 -10.92 -5.75
CA ILE A 225 -16.68 -11.73 -6.46
C ILE A 225 -17.18 -13.17 -6.66
N SER A 226 -17.84 -13.75 -5.66
CA SER A 226 -18.31 -15.14 -5.70
C SER A 226 -19.51 -15.34 -6.63
N GLU A 227 -20.29 -14.28 -6.90
CA GLU A 227 -21.36 -14.29 -7.90
C GLU A 227 -20.81 -14.28 -9.34
N LEU A 228 -19.65 -13.64 -9.55
CA LEU A 228 -19.07 -13.41 -10.87
C LEU A 228 -17.99 -14.41 -11.26
N ILE A 229 -17.24 -14.94 -10.29
CA ILE A 229 -16.11 -15.85 -10.53
C ILE A 229 -16.38 -17.20 -9.88
N HIS A 230 -16.08 -18.28 -10.61
CA HIS A 230 -16.20 -19.64 -10.10
C HIS A 230 -15.35 -19.88 -8.83
N LYS A 231 -15.86 -20.74 -7.94
CA LYS A 231 -15.23 -21.02 -6.64
C LYS A 231 -13.79 -21.53 -6.78
N ASP A 232 -13.54 -22.37 -7.78
CA ASP A 232 -12.24 -23.00 -8.00
C ASP A 232 -11.22 -22.08 -8.69
N ALA A 233 -11.64 -20.91 -9.20
CA ALA A 233 -10.74 -19.98 -9.87
C ALA A 233 -9.73 -19.41 -8.85
N CYS A 234 -8.45 -19.69 -9.08
CA CYS A 234 -7.35 -19.41 -8.17
C CYS A 234 -6.17 -18.71 -8.86
N CYS A 235 -5.39 -17.98 -8.07
CA CYS A 235 -4.16 -17.33 -8.53
C CYS A 235 -3.03 -18.35 -8.69
N ASN A 236 -2.71 -18.77 -9.91
CA ASN A 236 -1.60 -19.68 -10.19
C ASN A 236 -0.42 -18.99 -10.89
N HIS A 237 0.80 -19.40 -10.54
CA HIS A 237 2.01 -19.05 -11.28
C HIS A 237 2.27 -20.07 -12.39
N GLY A 238 2.58 -19.56 -13.60
CA GLY A 238 2.86 -20.34 -14.80
C GLY A 238 1.90 -19.96 -15.94
N PHE A 239 2.41 -19.76 -17.15
CA PHE A 239 1.61 -19.33 -18.32
C PHE A 239 0.46 -20.30 -18.61
N THR A 240 0.72 -21.60 -18.53
CA THR A 240 -0.24 -22.68 -18.78
C THR A 240 -1.28 -22.82 -17.67
N SER A 241 -0.87 -22.76 -16.41
CA SER A 241 -1.76 -22.87 -15.24
C SER A 241 -2.62 -21.61 -15.05
N SER A 242 -2.10 -20.43 -15.39
CA SER A 242 -2.86 -19.18 -15.39
C SER A 242 -3.88 -19.14 -16.51
N ASN A 243 -3.54 -19.60 -17.73
CA ASN A 243 -4.50 -19.71 -18.83
C ASN A 243 -5.63 -20.71 -18.56
N LEU A 244 -5.32 -21.88 -17.96
CA LEU A 244 -6.36 -22.84 -17.57
C LEU A 244 -7.34 -22.24 -16.55
N GLN A 245 -6.85 -21.55 -15.52
CA GLN A 245 -7.69 -20.91 -14.51
C GLN A 245 -8.54 -19.78 -15.09
N ARG A 246 -8.04 -19.07 -16.12
CA ARG A 246 -8.81 -18.06 -16.86
C ARG A 246 -9.94 -18.66 -17.69
N CYS A 247 -9.78 -19.88 -18.21
CA CYS A 247 -10.86 -20.57 -18.93
C CYS A 247 -12.01 -21.02 -18.00
N PHE A 248 -11.77 -21.13 -16.69
CA PHE A 248 -12.77 -21.48 -15.68
C PHE A 248 -13.34 -20.26 -14.94
N ALA A 249 -12.80 -19.07 -15.19
CA ALA A 249 -13.18 -17.82 -14.55
C ALA A 249 -14.21 -17.05 -15.37
#